data_AF-A0A7X8DY85-F1
#
_entry.id   AF-A0A7X8DY85-F1
#
_cell.length_a   1.000
_cell.length_b   1.000
_cell.length_c   1.000
_cell.angle_alpha   90.00
_cell.angle_beta   90.00
_cell.angle_gamma   90.00
#
_symmetry.space_group_name_H-M   'P 1'
#
loop_
_entity.id
_entity.type
_entity.pdbx_description
1 polymer ?
#
loop_
_entity_poly.entity_id
_entity_poly.type
_entity_poly.pdbx_seq_one_letter_code
_entity_poly.pdbx_strand_id
1 'polypeptide(L)'
;MRANIGLFAIGLFSMQVLAAPALITDSSEGEILTNHDGMSLYVFEKDEAGVSHCNDKCTDNWPILAASKDDKAEDDYDIITRADGSLQWTYQDQPLYLWKEDKVAGDMKGDGKFDVWHLAKP
;
A
#
# COMPACT_ATOMS: atom_id res chain seq x y z
N MET A 1 -24.19 57.68 -4.92
CA MET A 1 -23.54 56.44 -5.40
C MET A 1 -23.80 55.36 -4.36
N ARG A 2 -24.62 54.35 -4.68
CA ARG A 2 -24.87 53.19 -3.80
C ARG A 2 -24.15 52.01 -4.43
N ALA A 3 -23.09 51.51 -3.78
CA ALA A 3 -22.39 50.31 -4.20
C ALA A 3 -23.08 49.10 -3.55
N ASN A 4 -23.74 48.27 -4.36
CA ASN A 4 -24.17 46.94 -3.94
C ASN A 4 -22.95 46.01 -3.95
N ILE A 5 -22.52 45.59 -2.77
CA ILE A 5 -21.52 44.53 -2.62
C ILE A 5 -22.25 43.19 -2.82
N GLY A 6 -22.06 42.60 -4.00
CA GLY A 6 -22.50 41.24 -4.28
C GLY A 6 -21.69 40.25 -3.46
N LEU A 7 -22.38 39.44 -2.65
CA LEU A 7 -21.81 38.38 -1.84
C LEU A 7 -21.30 37.26 -2.76
N PHE A 8 -19.97 37.19 -2.97
CA PHE A 8 -19.36 36.00 -3.59
C PHE A 8 -19.30 34.89 -2.54
N ALA A 9 -20.20 33.91 -2.64
CA ALA A 9 -20.08 32.66 -1.91
C ALA A 9 -18.94 31.85 -2.55
N ILE A 10 -17.73 31.98 -2.00
CA ILE A 10 -16.61 31.11 -2.34
C ILE A 10 -16.90 29.76 -1.68
N GLY A 11 -17.40 28.80 -2.46
CA GLY A 11 -17.59 27.43 -2.01
C GLY A 11 -16.24 26.84 -1.61
N LEU A 12 -16.09 26.50 -0.33
CA LEU A 12 -14.98 25.69 0.16
C LEU A 12 -15.15 24.27 -0.39
N PHE A 13 -14.61 23.99 -1.58
CA PHE A 13 -14.29 22.61 -1.97
C PHE A 13 -13.13 22.17 -1.09
N SER A 14 -13.44 21.50 0.02
CA SER A 14 -12.44 20.79 0.81
C SER A 14 -11.87 19.68 -0.07
N MET A 15 -10.69 19.93 -0.63
CA MET A 15 -9.91 18.95 -1.38
C MET A 15 -9.44 17.90 -0.38
N GLN A 16 -10.12 16.76 -0.36
CA GLN A 16 -9.74 15.65 0.51
C GLN A 16 -8.58 14.95 -0.17
N VAL A 17 -7.37 15.17 0.33
CA VAL A 17 -6.20 14.39 -0.08
C VAL A 17 -6.34 13.03 0.58
N LEU A 18 -6.64 12.00 -0.21
CA LEU A 18 -6.54 10.62 0.26
C LEU A 18 -5.04 10.31 0.45
N ALA A 19 -4.68 9.77 1.61
CA ALA A 19 -3.31 9.33 1.85
C ALA A 19 -3.07 8.04 1.08
N ALA A 20 -1.96 7.95 0.34
CA ALA A 20 -1.51 6.71 -0.29
C ALA A 20 -1.33 5.61 0.78
N PRO A 21 -1.56 4.33 0.44
CA PRO A 21 -1.53 3.24 1.42
C PRO A 21 -0.13 2.88 1.92
N ALA A 22 0.91 3.41 1.26
CA ALA A 22 2.31 3.21 1.59
C ALA A 22 3.11 4.52 1.43
N LEU A 23 4.30 4.53 2.03
CA LEU A 23 5.27 5.62 1.99
C LEU A 23 6.52 5.16 1.22
N ILE A 24 7.13 6.07 0.46
CA ILE A 24 8.47 5.87 -0.09
C ILE A 24 9.48 6.20 1.01
N THR A 25 10.44 5.29 1.26
CA THR A 25 11.45 5.42 2.32
C THR A 25 12.82 5.06 1.78
N ASP A 26 13.82 5.92 2.04
CA ASP A 26 15.23 5.63 1.77
C ASP A 26 15.76 4.51 2.67
N SER A 27 16.46 3.53 2.09
CA SER A 27 17.08 2.42 2.81
C SER A 27 18.47 2.06 2.25
N SER A 28 19.16 1.11 2.87
CA SER A 28 20.40 0.56 2.32
C SER A 28 20.22 -0.18 0.98
N GLU A 29 18.99 -0.59 0.65
CA GLU A 29 18.61 -1.29 -0.59
C GLU A 29 18.03 -0.33 -1.66
N GLY A 30 18.14 0.98 -1.44
CA GLY A 30 17.52 2.04 -2.24
C GLY A 30 16.18 2.49 -1.67
N GLU A 31 15.40 3.20 -2.49
CA GLU A 31 14.02 3.56 -2.15
C GLU A 31 13.15 2.31 -2.10
N ILE A 32 12.39 2.16 -1.01
CA ILE A 32 11.46 1.06 -0.79
C ILE A 32 10.10 1.59 -0.36
N LEU A 33 9.07 0.75 -0.47
CA LEU A 33 7.75 1.02 0.08
C LEU A 33 7.67 0.51 1.52
N THR A 34 7.12 1.33 2.40
CA THR A 34 6.78 0.98 3.78
C THR A 34 5.32 1.31 4.09
N ASN A 35 4.71 0.65 5.06
CA ASN A 35 3.41 1.09 5.56
C ASN A 35 3.55 2.38 6.42
N HIS A 36 2.44 2.94 6.90
CA HIS A 36 2.48 4.15 7.72
C HIS A 36 3.21 4.01 9.07
N ASP A 37 3.46 2.79 9.54
CA ASP A 37 4.25 2.50 10.74
C ASP A 37 5.76 2.34 10.43
N GLY A 38 6.17 2.48 9.16
CA GLY A 38 7.55 2.31 8.70
C GLY A 38 7.99 0.84 8.55
N MET A 39 7.05 -0.09 8.56
CA MET A 39 7.32 -1.52 8.30
C MET A 39 7.51 -1.73 6.80
N SER A 40 8.57 -2.44 6.41
CA SER A 40 8.86 -2.74 5.01
C SER A 40 7.78 -3.58 4.36
N LEU A 41 7.47 -3.23 3.10
CA LEU A 41 6.54 -3.96 2.26
C LEU A 41 7.29 -4.83 1.26
N TYR A 42 6.66 -5.92 0.87
CA TYR A 42 7.24 -6.95 0.02
C TYR A 42 6.28 -7.36 -1.08
N VAL A 43 6.86 -7.86 -2.17
CA VAL A 43 6.17 -8.52 -3.28
C VAL A 43 6.61 -9.97 -3.36
N PHE A 44 5.71 -10.83 -3.84
CA PHE A 44 5.96 -12.26 -4.00
C PHE A 44 6.16 -12.58 -5.48
N GLU A 45 7.32 -13.12 -5.86
CA GLU A 45 7.66 -13.43 -7.25
C GLU A 45 6.65 -14.38 -7.91
N LYS A 46 6.01 -15.25 -7.13
CA LYS A 46 5.02 -16.21 -7.65
C LYS A 46 3.62 -15.66 -7.80
N ASP A 47 3.39 -14.39 -7.43
CA ASP A 47 2.11 -13.72 -7.71
C ASP A 47 2.02 -13.35 -9.20
N GLU A 48 0.80 -13.30 -9.71
CA GLU A 48 0.50 -12.77 -11.04
C GLU A 48 -0.05 -11.33 -10.90
N ALA A 49 -0.07 -10.57 -11.99
CA ALA A 49 -0.61 -9.22 -11.99
C ALA A 49 -2.05 -9.18 -11.45
N GLY A 50 -2.26 -8.48 -10.34
CA GLY A 50 -3.55 -8.37 -9.65
C GLY A 50 -4.03 -9.66 -8.98
N VAL A 51 -3.21 -10.70 -8.88
CA VAL A 51 -3.59 -12.00 -8.33
C VAL A 51 -2.56 -12.53 -7.35
N SER A 52 -2.98 -12.72 -6.11
CA SER A 52 -2.16 -13.35 -5.09
C SER A 52 -2.29 -14.88 -5.09
N HIS A 53 -1.15 -15.56 -5.11
CA HIS A 53 -1.00 -16.99 -4.87
C HIS A 53 -0.58 -17.32 -3.43
N CYS A 54 -0.23 -16.32 -2.61
CA CYS A 54 0.05 -16.50 -1.19
C CYS A 54 -1.23 -16.62 -0.36
N ASN A 55 -1.66 -17.84 -0.01
CA ASN A 55 -2.88 -18.11 0.77
C ASN A 55 -2.60 -18.96 2.03
N ASP A 56 -3.58 -19.05 2.93
CA ASP A 56 -3.54 -19.88 4.15
C ASP A 56 -2.26 -19.65 5.00
N LYS A 57 -1.45 -20.68 5.20
CA LYS A 57 -0.19 -20.59 5.96
C LYS A 57 0.80 -19.59 5.37
N CYS A 58 0.66 -19.23 4.09
CA CYS A 58 1.48 -18.18 3.51
C CYS A 58 1.17 -16.84 4.17
N THR A 59 -0.11 -16.49 4.33
CA THR A 59 -0.53 -15.22 4.93
C THR A 59 -0.32 -15.15 6.44
N ASP A 60 -0.20 -16.30 7.13
CA ASP A 60 0.26 -16.35 8.53
C ASP A 60 1.71 -15.83 8.68
N ASN A 61 2.52 -15.99 7.65
CA ASN A 61 3.92 -15.58 7.64
C ASN A 61 4.13 -14.25 6.90
N TRP A 62 3.34 -14.01 5.86
CA TRP A 62 3.35 -12.84 5.01
C TRP A 62 1.97 -12.17 5.05
N PRO A 63 1.63 -11.45 6.14
CA PRO A 63 0.35 -10.77 6.23
C PRO A 63 0.16 -9.81 5.05
N ILE A 64 -1.05 -9.75 4.51
CA ILE A 64 -1.36 -8.80 3.43
C ILE A 64 -1.29 -7.36 3.95
N LEU A 65 -0.92 -6.41 3.08
CA LEU A 65 -1.26 -5.02 3.30
C LEU A 65 -2.76 -4.85 3.02
N ALA A 66 -3.56 -4.97 4.08
CA ALA A 66 -5.01 -4.96 3.97
C ALA A 66 -5.54 -3.59 3.53
N ALA A 67 -6.53 -3.61 2.64
CA ALA A 67 -7.33 -2.43 2.28
C ALA A 67 -8.67 -2.45 3.02
N SER A 68 -9.21 -1.26 3.29
CA SER A 68 -10.58 -1.06 3.74
C SER A 68 -11.55 -1.04 2.56
N LYS A 69 -12.84 -1.23 2.84
CA LYS A 69 -13.92 -1.10 1.84
C LYS A 69 -14.12 0.33 1.35
N ASP A 70 -13.75 1.30 2.18
CA ASP A 70 -13.88 2.73 1.87
C ASP A 70 -12.62 3.29 1.22
N ASP A 71 -11.56 2.50 1.14
CA ASP A 71 -10.32 2.89 0.48
C ASP A 71 -10.55 3.04 -1.02
N LYS A 72 -9.82 3.97 -1.61
CA LYS A 72 -9.85 4.24 -3.04
C LYS A 72 -8.44 4.24 -3.56
N ALA A 73 -8.22 3.45 -4.59
CA ALA A 73 -6.93 3.39 -5.26
C ALA A 73 -6.75 4.59 -6.19
N GLU A 74 -5.54 5.14 -6.18
CA GLU A 74 -5.09 6.24 -7.03
C GLU A 74 -3.64 5.96 -7.47
N ASP A 75 -3.20 6.64 -8.53
CA ASP A 75 -1.87 6.50 -9.11
C ASP A 75 -1.51 5.04 -9.47
N ASP A 76 -0.38 4.55 -8.97
CA ASP A 76 0.13 3.20 -9.25
C ASP A 76 -0.42 2.12 -8.30
N TYR A 77 -1.35 2.48 -7.41
CA TYR A 77 -1.99 1.52 -6.50
C TYR A 77 -3.29 0.98 -7.09
N ASP A 78 -3.62 -0.26 -6.72
CA ASP A 78 -4.95 -0.86 -6.93
C ASP A 78 -5.37 -1.69 -5.70
N ILE A 79 -6.62 -2.14 -5.66
CA ILE A 79 -7.17 -3.01 -4.61
C ILE A 79 -7.71 -4.27 -5.26
N ILE A 80 -7.16 -5.41 -4.88
CA ILE A 80 -7.66 -6.71 -5.30
C ILE A 80 -8.60 -7.30 -4.25
N THR A 81 -9.66 -7.97 -4.71
CA THR A 81 -10.48 -8.83 -3.86
C THR A 81 -9.94 -10.25 -3.96
N ARG A 82 -9.51 -10.79 -2.83
CA ARG A 82 -8.96 -12.15 -2.74
C ARG A 82 -10.07 -13.19 -2.71
N ALA A 83 -9.72 -14.46 -2.95
CA ALA A 83 -10.68 -15.56 -2.97
C ALA A 83 -11.43 -15.76 -1.64
N ASP A 84 -10.82 -15.38 -0.51
CA ASP A 84 -11.42 -15.41 0.82
C ASP A 84 -12.28 -14.18 1.15
N GLY A 85 -12.37 -13.21 0.22
CA GLY A 85 -13.12 -11.96 0.35
C GLY A 85 -12.36 -10.84 1.07
N SER A 86 -11.12 -11.05 1.48
CA SER A 86 -10.27 -9.96 2.00
C SER A 86 -9.84 -9.03 0.86
N LEU A 87 -9.60 -7.76 1.21
CA LEU A 87 -9.14 -6.73 0.29
C LEU A 87 -7.66 -6.47 0.56
N GLN A 88 -6.86 -6.40 -0.50
CA GLN A 88 -5.42 -6.20 -0.42
C GLN A 88 -4.97 -5.11 -1.39
N TRP A 89 -4.09 -4.25 -0.91
CA TRP A 89 -3.40 -3.26 -1.73
C TRP A 89 -2.39 -3.92 -2.66
N THR A 90 -2.34 -3.44 -3.89
CA THR A 90 -1.29 -3.72 -4.86
C THR A 90 -0.53 -2.42 -5.20
N TYR A 91 0.69 -2.57 -5.69
CA TYR A 91 1.46 -1.49 -6.33
C TYR A 91 1.97 -2.00 -7.67
N GLN A 92 1.67 -1.28 -8.76
CA GLN A 92 2.00 -1.69 -10.13
C GLN A 92 1.60 -3.15 -10.39
N ASP A 93 0.35 -3.49 -10.07
CA ASP A 93 -0.24 -4.83 -10.15
C ASP A 93 0.36 -5.90 -9.21
N GLN A 94 1.36 -5.60 -8.39
CA GLN A 94 1.94 -6.55 -7.45
C GLN A 94 1.27 -6.50 -6.08
N PRO A 95 0.72 -7.62 -5.55
CA PRO A 95 0.16 -7.65 -4.19
C PRO A 95 1.21 -7.33 -3.13
N LEU A 96 0.87 -6.45 -2.19
CA LEU A 96 1.78 -5.99 -1.15
C LEU A 96 1.60 -6.76 0.15
N TYR A 97 2.71 -7.14 0.78
CA TYR A 97 2.74 -7.90 2.03
C TYR A 97 3.66 -7.28 3.06
N LEU A 98 3.40 -7.60 4.32
CA LEU A 98 4.30 -7.43 5.45
C LEU A 98 5.03 -8.76 5.72
N TRP A 99 6.12 -8.70 6.48
CA TRP A 99 6.81 -9.89 6.96
C TRP A 99 6.66 -10.06 8.48
N LYS A 100 6.21 -11.22 8.95
CA LYS A 100 5.90 -11.42 10.37
C LYS A 100 7.10 -11.26 11.33
N GLU A 101 8.35 -11.43 10.87
CA GLU A 101 9.55 -11.28 11.72
C GLU A 101 10.19 -9.91 11.65
N ASP A 102 9.64 -9.00 10.85
CA ASP A 102 9.92 -7.58 11.01
C ASP A 102 9.14 -7.10 12.24
N LYS A 103 9.85 -6.58 13.24
CA LYS A 103 9.27 -6.21 14.54
C LYS A 103 9.26 -4.71 14.78
N VAL A 104 10.08 -3.98 14.05
CA VAL A 104 10.23 -2.52 14.16
C VAL A 104 10.44 -1.91 12.78
N ALA A 105 10.16 -0.62 12.65
CA ALA A 105 10.39 0.13 11.43
C ALA A 105 11.84 -0.02 10.94
N GLY A 106 12.01 -0.18 9.63
CA GLY A 106 13.30 -0.39 8.98
C GLY A 106 13.85 -1.82 9.06
N ASP A 107 13.19 -2.76 9.75
CA ASP A 107 13.48 -4.18 9.55
C ASP A 107 13.13 -4.59 8.11
N MET A 108 14.07 -5.27 7.43
CA MET A 108 13.93 -5.75 6.04
C MET A 108 14.20 -7.27 5.95
N LYS A 109 13.84 -8.05 6.98
CA LYS A 109 14.28 -9.46 7.12
C LYS A 109 13.55 -10.42 6.18
N GLY A 110 12.52 -9.94 5.48
CA GLY A 110 11.80 -10.71 4.48
C GLY A 110 12.54 -10.77 3.13
N ASP A 111 13.42 -9.82 2.85
CA ASP A 111 14.05 -9.72 1.53
C ASP A 111 14.93 -10.95 1.21
N GLY A 112 14.82 -11.43 -0.03
CA GLY A 112 15.54 -12.61 -0.52
C GLY A 112 15.06 -13.94 0.07
N LYS A 113 13.99 -13.95 0.87
CA LYS A 113 13.55 -15.19 1.54
C LYS A 113 13.06 -16.21 0.52
N PHE A 114 13.61 -17.42 0.60
CA PHE A 114 13.35 -18.51 -0.37
C PHE A 114 13.60 -18.11 -1.84
N ASP A 115 14.39 -17.06 -2.06
CA ASP A 115 14.71 -16.48 -3.37
C ASP A 115 13.48 -15.98 -4.17
N VAL A 116 12.32 -15.77 -3.51
CA VAL A 116 11.05 -15.42 -4.17
C VAL A 116 10.31 -14.26 -3.50
N TRP A 117 10.88 -13.67 -2.45
CA TRP A 117 10.32 -12.53 -1.74
C TRP A 117 11.28 -11.36 -1.85
N HIS A 118 10.75 -10.20 -2.23
CA HIS A 118 11.55 -9.01 -2.51
C HIS A 118 10.91 -7.78 -1.89
N LEU A 119 11.74 -6.83 -1.44
CA LEU A 119 11.27 -5.51 -1.06
C LEU A 119 10.46 -4.88 -2.19
N ALA A 120 9.29 -4.36 -1.87
CA ALA A 120 8.49 -3.56 -2.78
C ALA A 120 9.20 -2.21 -3.00
N LYS A 121 9.35 -1.80 -4.26
CA LYS A 121 10.03 -0.56 -4.65
C LYS A 121 9.09 0.31 -5.49
N PRO A 122 9.18 1.64 -5.37
CA PRO A 122 8.41 2.56 -6.21
C PRO A 122 8.81 2.46 -7.69
#